data_AF-A0A350YJW8-F1
#
_entry.id   AF-A0A350YJW8-F1
#
_cell.length_a   1.000
_cell.length_b   1.000
_cell.length_c   1.000
_cell.angle_alpha   90.00
_cell.angle_beta   90.00
_cell.angle_gamma   90.00
#
_symmetry.space_group_name_H-M   'P 1'
#
loop_
_entity.id
_entity.type
_entity.pdbx_description
1 polymer ?
#
loop_
_entity_poly.entity_id
_entity_poly.type
_entity_poly.pdbx_seq_one_letter_code
_entity_poly.pdbx_strand_id
1 'polypeptide(L)'
;MTRDSQKEEELETVKRYLEVTGLSGTASINLKKNDPPDVFIDMDGLRIGVEVTRYHTKERNVSGFTRTAGEEAWKEIQDYAWEFAEKEPCLFNYDVFLRFKDSLVPNRKETEGFVKEIARKIQDNKAQIANEEMSFPCDESSPEILKKYLKEFLVCRAQCKKNWDAENFLFRRLGTSDEELCEIIKNKIPCQTKGVQENWLLIYGGSELSRMFDIPWVEKIDSFIKFNAKLKTSNYDVLALLGFRTWLRWTKKNGWEKIETE
;
A
#
# COMPACT_ATOMS: atom_id res chain seq x y z
N MET A 1 3.69 19.16 0.75
CA MET A 1 3.86 18.96 2.19
C MET A 1 4.92 19.93 2.69
N THR A 2 4.68 20.66 3.76
CA THR A 2 5.68 21.55 4.39
C THR A 2 6.57 20.72 5.32
N ARG A 3 7.78 21.21 5.62
CA ARG A 3 8.69 20.54 6.58
C ARG A 3 8.05 20.36 7.96
N ASP A 4 7.24 21.33 8.40
CA ASP A 4 6.55 21.27 9.68
C ASP A 4 5.47 20.17 9.68
N SER A 5 4.63 20.10 8.63
CA SER A 5 3.61 19.05 8.51
C SER A 5 4.21 17.64 8.43
N GLN A 6 5.38 17.49 7.80
CA GLN A 6 6.10 16.21 7.79
C GLN A 6 6.56 15.82 9.20
N LYS A 7 7.09 16.78 9.98
CA LYS A 7 7.57 16.54 11.34
C LYS A 7 6.43 16.21 12.31
N GLU A 8 5.27 16.84 12.14
CA GLU A 8 4.06 16.49 12.88
C GLU A 8 3.61 15.05 12.59
N GLU A 9 3.62 14.64 11.31
CA GLU A 9 3.27 13.29 10.91
C GLU A 9 4.26 12.23 11.41
N GLU A 10 5.56 12.54 11.41
CA GLU A 10 6.60 11.69 12.00
C GLU A 10 6.40 11.52 13.51
N LEU A 11 6.09 12.61 14.23
CA LEU A 11 5.80 12.56 15.66
C LEU A 11 4.56 11.71 15.96
N GLU A 12 3.49 11.92 15.20
CA GLU A 12 2.24 11.19 15.37
C GLU A 12 2.42 9.69 15.10
N THR A 13 3.22 9.36 14.09
CA THR A 13 3.59 7.96 13.80
C THR A 13 4.31 7.30 14.98
N VAL A 14 5.26 8.00 15.61
CA VAL A 14 5.98 7.49 16.79
C VAL A 14 5.03 7.32 17.97
N LYS A 15 4.18 8.31 18.26
CA LYS A 15 3.21 8.23 19.36
C LYS A 15 2.27 7.04 19.20
N ARG A 16 1.71 6.88 18.01
CA ARG A 16 0.81 5.75 17.71
C ARG A 16 1.54 4.41 17.83
N TYR A 17 2.79 4.33 17.39
CA TYR A 17 3.61 3.13 17.59
C TYR A 17 3.79 2.79 19.08
N LEU A 18 4.13 3.77 19.90
CA LEU A 18 4.29 3.59 21.34
C LEU A 18 2.98 3.20 22.02
N GLU A 19 1.86 3.75 21.58
CA GLU A 19 0.53 3.43 22.13
C GLU A 19 0.17 1.98 21.87
N VAL A 20 0.23 1.55 20.60
CA VAL A 20 -0.08 0.17 20.19
C VAL A 20 0.86 -0.84 20.85
N THR A 21 2.11 -0.47 21.09
CA THR A 21 3.09 -1.36 21.76
C THR A 21 3.03 -1.30 23.28
N GLY A 22 2.14 -0.50 23.87
CA GLY A 22 2.03 -0.34 25.33
C GLY A 22 3.19 0.43 25.98
N LEU A 23 4.00 1.13 25.19
CA LEU A 23 5.20 1.86 25.62
C LEU A 23 4.93 3.34 25.92
N SER A 24 3.75 3.88 25.61
CA SER A 24 3.43 5.30 25.81
C SER A 24 3.54 5.77 27.27
N GLY A 25 3.30 4.90 28.24
CA GLY A 25 3.31 5.26 29.66
C GLY A 25 4.72 5.47 30.26
N THR A 26 5.76 4.98 29.58
CA THR A 26 7.15 5.01 30.06
C THR A 26 8.06 5.90 29.20
N ALA A 27 7.54 6.43 28.10
CA ALA A 27 8.30 7.17 27.09
C ALA A 27 8.13 8.69 27.21
N SER A 28 9.24 9.42 27.22
CA SER A 28 9.27 10.88 26.97
C SER A 28 9.79 11.15 25.55
N ILE A 29 9.04 11.92 24.76
CA ILE A 29 9.34 12.14 23.34
C ILE A 29 9.88 13.55 23.13
N ASN A 30 11.05 13.65 22.48
CA ASN A 30 11.73 14.90 22.17
C ASN A 30 11.98 15.02 20.66
N LEU A 31 11.36 16.00 20.02
CA LEU A 31 11.55 16.27 18.58
C LEU A 31 12.86 17.01 18.31
N LYS A 32 13.61 16.57 17.31
CA LYS A 32 14.76 17.32 16.79
C LYS A 32 14.36 18.04 15.50
N LYS A 33 14.61 19.35 15.43
CA LYS A 33 14.23 20.14 14.24
C LYS A 33 15.21 20.01 13.07
N ASN A 34 16.50 19.75 13.31
CA ASN A 34 17.53 20.02 12.30
C ASN A 34 18.55 18.91 12.00
N ASP A 35 18.53 17.76 12.69
CA ASP A 35 19.50 16.67 12.44
C ASP A 35 18.88 15.30 12.78
N PRO A 36 19.38 14.19 12.23
CA PRO A 36 19.02 12.84 12.68
C PRO A 36 19.42 12.61 14.15
N PRO A 37 18.72 11.69 14.86
CA PRO A 37 17.47 11.03 14.47
C PRO A 37 16.29 11.99 14.41
N ASP A 38 15.23 11.60 13.69
CA ASP A 38 14.01 12.41 13.56
C ASP A 38 13.36 12.68 14.93
N VAL A 39 13.39 11.69 15.83
CA VAL A 39 12.81 11.74 17.18
C VAL A 39 13.76 11.09 18.19
N PHE A 40 13.83 11.64 19.40
CA PHE A 40 14.40 10.95 20.56
C PHE A 40 13.29 10.46 21.48
N ILE A 41 13.47 9.26 22.02
CA ILE A 41 12.64 8.72 23.09
C ILE A 41 13.54 8.44 24.28
N ASP A 42 13.20 8.98 25.44
CA ASP A 42 13.80 8.60 26.71
C ASP A 42 12.82 7.64 27.41
N MET A 43 13.23 6.38 27.59
CA MET A 43 12.39 5.31 28.15
C MET A 43 13.25 4.38 29.01
N ASP A 44 12.82 4.12 30.25
CA ASP A 44 13.52 3.23 31.20
C ASP A 44 15.03 3.52 31.38
N GLY A 45 15.41 4.81 31.32
CA GLY A 45 16.80 5.25 31.42
C GLY A 45 17.64 5.03 30.15
N LEU A 46 17.02 4.54 29.07
CA LEU A 46 17.61 4.44 27.74
C LEU A 46 17.22 5.65 26.90
N ARG A 47 18.19 6.18 26.16
CA ARG A 47 17.94 7.16 25.11
C ARG A 47 17.94 6.46 23.77
N ILE A 48 16.80 6.52 23.10
CA ILE A 48 16.53 5.86 21.82
C ILE A 48 16.47 6.92 20.73
N GLY A 49 17.16 6.68 19.62
CA GLY A 49 17.09 7.49 18.42
C GLY A 49 16.16 6.83 17.41
N VAL A 50 15.10 7.52 17.01
CA VAL A 50 14.11 6.99 16.06
C VAL A 50 14.21 7.73 14.72
N GLU A 51 14.55 6.97 13.69
CA GLU A 51 14.39 7.40 12.30
C GLU A 51 12.98 7.03 11.83
N VAL A 52 12.29 7.98 11.23
CA VAL A 52 10.94 7.77 10.72
C VAL A 52 10.98 7.96 9.21
N THR A 53 10.44 7.00 8.48
CA THR A 53 10.45 7.06 7.03
C THR A 53 9.12 6.62 6.47
N ARG A 54 8.59 7.43 5.56
CA ARG A 54 7.41 7.07 4.82
C ARG A 54 7.81 6.13 3.70
N TYR A 55 7.10 5.02 3.58
CA TYR A 55 7.25 4.14 2.44
C TYR A 55 6.75 4.85 1.17
N HIS A 56 7.63 4.89 0.18
CA HIS A 56 7.32 5.40 -1.15
C HIS A 56 8.02 4.53 -2.18
N THR A 57 7.28 4.03 -3.15
CA THR A 57 7.89 3.33 -4.28
C THR A 57 8.43 4.32 -5.28
N LYS A 58 9.75 4.34 -5.45
CA LYS A 58 10.40 5.10 -6.52
C LYS A 58 10.36 4.38 -7.87
N GLU A 59 9.94 3.11 -7.90
CA GLU A 59 10.10 2.25 -9.06
C GLU A 59 9.12 2.57 -10.21
N ARG A 60 9.68 2.50 -11.41
CA ARG A 60 8.96 2.21 -12.64
C ARG A 60 8.76 0.70 -12.69
N ASN A 61 7.55 0.22 -12.92
CA ASN A 61 7.28 -1.20 -13.16
C ASN A 61 8.02 -1.69 -14.43
N VAL A 62 7.93 -3.00 -14.72
CA VAL A 62 8.57 -3.64 -15.89
C VAL A 62 8.20 -2.95 -17.22
N SER A 63 7.08 -2.21 -17.26
CA SER A 63 6.60 -1.43 -18.40
C SER A 63 6.95 0.06 -18.36
N GLY A 64 7.76 0.52 -17.41
CA GLY A 64 8.25 1.90 -17.32
C GLY A 64 7.34 2.89 -16.56
N PHE A 65 6.21 2.45 -16.01
CA PHE A 65 5.23 3.29 -15.31
C PHE A 65 5.45 3.28 -13.80
N THR A 66 5.34 4.44 -13.15
CA THR A 66 5.39 4.55 -11.68
C THR A 66 4.09 4.03 -11.04
N ARG A 67 4.12 3.59 -9.77
CA ARG A 67 2.88 3.23 -9.04
C ARG A 67 1.87 4.38 -9.03
N THR A 68 2.34 5.60 -8.83
CA THR A 68 1.53 6.83 -8.90
C THR A 68 0.83 7.00 -10.25
N ALA A 69 1.49 6.72 -11.37
CA ALA A 69 0.84 6.78 -12.68
C ALA A 69 -0.25 5.69 -12.83
N GLY A 70 -0.06 4.51 -12.22
CA GLY A 70 -1.08 3.48 -12.13
C GLY A 70 -2.28 3.89 -11.28
N GLU A 71 -2.04 4.56 -10.16
CA GLU A 71 -3.09 5.17 -9.31
C GLU A 71 -3.91 6.23 -10.03
N GLU A 72 -3.23 7.17 -10.69
CA GLU A 72 -3.89 8.24 -11.45
C GLU A 72 -4.75 7.65 -12.56
N ALA A 73 -4.21 6.71 -13.33
CA ALA A 73 -4.97 6.04 -14.39
C ALA A 73 -6.14 5.20 -13.84
N TRP A 74 -5.98 4.56 -12.68
CA TRP A 74 -7.10 3.88 -12.02
C TRP A 74 -8.19 4.85 -11.58
N LYS A 75 -7.80 5.97 -10.95
CA LYS A 75 -8.74 7.01 -10.56
C LYS A 75 -9.49 7.56 -11.77
N GLU A 76 -8.81 7.77 -12.90
CA GLU A 76 -9.45 8.18 -14.16
C GLU A 76 -10.48 7.15 -14.64
N ILE A 77 -10.20 5.84 -14.50
CA ILE A 77 -11.17 4.79 -14.84
C ILE A 77 -12.39 4.85 -13.93
N GLN A 78 -12.20 5.03 -12.62
CA GLN A 78 -13.31 5.15 -11.66
C GLN A 78 -14.17 6.38 -11.93
N ASP A 79 -13.53 7.55 -12.07
CA ASP A 79 -14.21 8.82 -12.35
C ASP A 79 -15.01 8.72 -13.66
N TYR A 80 -14.40 8.19 -14.73
CA TYR A 80 -15.10 8.00 -16.00
C TYR A 80 -16.22 6.96 -15.91
N ALA A 81 -16.00 5.82 -15.24
CA ALA A 81 -17.03 4.80 -15.07
C ALA A 81 -18.24 5.34 -14.31
N TRP A 82 -18.00 6.19 -13.31
CA TRP A 82 -19.06 6.89 -12.58
C TRP A 82 -19.84 7.84 -13.48
N GLU A 83 -19.15 8.75 -14.19
CA GLU A 83 -19.78 9.67 -15.14
C GLU A 83 -20.53 8.94 -16.26
N PHE A 84 -20.04 7.78 -16.69
CA PHE A 84 -20.69 6.94 -17.69
C PHE A 84 -21.95 6.29 -17.14
N ALA A 85 -21.91 5.72 -15.92
CA ALA A 85 -23.07 5.13 -15.25
C ALA A 85 -24.17 6.17 -14.97
N GLU A 86 -23.82 7.41 -14.64
CA GLU A 86 -24.79 8.52 -14.51
C GLU A 86 -25.59 8.77 -15.79
N LYS A 87 -24.98 8.58 -16.96
CA LYS A 87 -25.64 8.71 -18.26
C LYS A 87 -26.38 7.44 -18.68
N GLU A 88 -26.04 6.30 -18.09
CA GLU A 88 -26.62 4.98 -18.40
C GLU A 88 -27.20 4.32 -17.14
N PRO A 89 -28.38 4.76 -16.65
CA PRO A 89 -28.86 4.41 -15.31
C PRO A 89 -29.06 2.92 -15.06
N CYS A 90 -29.16 2.11 -16.13
CA CYS A 90 -29.26 0.65 -16.01
C CYS A 90 -28.01 0.02 -15.39
N LEU A 91 -26.86 0.70 -15.43
CA LEU A 91 -25.59 0.22 -14.90
C LEU A 91 -25.45 0.41 -13.37
N PHE A 92 -26.24 1.29 -12.74
CA PHE A 92 -26.20 1.52 -11.29
C PHE A 92 -26.62 0.33 -10.43
N ASN A 93 -27.21 -0.70 -11.05
CA ASN A 93 -27.65 -1.90 -10.35
C ASN A 93 -26.60 -2.99 -10.35
N TYR A 94 -25.35 -2.70 -10.73
CA TYR A 94 -24.29 -3.68 -10.84
C TYR A 94 -23.02 -3.22 -10.16
N ASP A 95 -22.41 -4.14 -9.42
CA ASP A 95 -21.05 -4.01 -8.89
C ASP A 95 -20.09 -4.71 -9.84
N VAL A 96 -18.95 -4.09 -10.12
CA VAL A 96 -17.98 -4.57 -11.10
C VAL A 96 -16.61 -4.74 -10.47
N PHE A 97 -16.06 -5.95 -10.59
CA PHE A 97 -14.76 -6.32 -10.05
C PHE A 97 -13.80 -6.63 -11.20
N LEU A 98 -12.66 -5.94 -11.27
CA LEU A 98 -11.70 -6.06 -12.35
C LEU A 98 -10.45 -6.84 -11.91
N ARG A 99 -10.10 -7.93 -12.61
CA ARG A 99 -8.88 -8.71 -12.37
C ARG A 99 -7.89 -8.52 -13.51
N PHE A 100 -6.86 -7.70 -13.28
CA PHE A 100 -5.85 -7.38 -14.29
C PHE A 100 -4.83 -8.51 -14.55
N LYS A 101 -4.29 -8.57 -15.79
CA LYS A 101 -3.20 -9.48 -16.20
C LYS A 101 -1.89 -9.15 -15.49
N ASP A 102 -1.57 -7.86 -15.43
CA ASP A 102 -0.37 -7.27 -14.83
C ASP A 102 -0.74 -5.98 -14.07
N SER A 103 0.25 -5.25 -13.54
CA SER A 103 0.07 -3.93 -12.91
C SER A 103 -0.21 -2.81 -13.93
N LEU A 104 -0.82 -3.15 -15.06
CA LEU A 104 -1.08 -2.23 -16.15
C LEU A 104 -2.58 -1.92 -16.19
N VAL A 105 -2.90 -0.64 -16.10
CA VAL A 105 -4.26 -0.12 -16.27
C VAL A 105 -4.38 0.62 -17.61
N PRO A 106 -5.57 0.71 -18.20
CA PRO A 106 -5.84 1.58 -19.34
C PRO A 106 -5.29 2.98 -19.11
N ASN A 107 -4.59 3.54 -20.09
CA ASN A 107 -4.24 4.96 -20.04
C ASN A 107 -5.47 5.81 -20.40
N ARG A 108 -5.37 7.12 -20.15
CA ARG A 108 -6.44 8.10 -20.41
C ARG A 108 -7.12 8.00 -21.79
N LYS A 109 -6.37 7.65 -22.85
CA LYS A 109 -6.93 7.53 -24.21
C LYS A 109 -7.71 6.24 -24.41
N GLU A 110 -7.43 5.22 -23.62
CA GLU A 110 -8.05 3.89 -23.69
C GLU A 110 -9.19 3.74 -22.67
N THR A 111 -9.22 4.55 -21.59
CA THR A 111 -10.22 4.50 -20.51
C THR A 111 -11.66 4.45 -21.02
N GLU A 112 -12.03 5.35 -21.92
CA GLU A 112 -13.40 5.40 -22.47
C GLU A 112 -13.78 4.10 -23.18
N GLY A 113 -12.91 3.61 -24.08
CA GLY A 113 -13.17 2.36 -24.81
C GLY A 113 -13.25 1.17 -23.87
N PHE A 114 -12.38 1.13 -22.86
CA PHE A 114 -12.34 0.08 -21.86
C PHE A 114 -13.63 0.00 -21.05
N VAL A 115 -14.09 1.13 -20.51
CA VAL A 115 -15.33 1.20 -19.72
C VAL A 115 -16.56 0.86 -20.58
N LYS A 116 -16.62 1.36 -21.82
CA LYS A 116 -17.71 1.05 -22.75
C LYS A 116 -17.82 -0.44 -23.05
N GLU A 117 -16.70 -1.13 -23.19
CA GLU A 117 -16.68 -2.57 -23.45
C GLU A 117 -17.20 -3.40 -22.26
N ILE A 118 -16.84 -3.00 -21.03
CA ILE A 118 -17.40 -3.61 -19.81
C ILE A 118 -18.92 -3.35 -19.75
N ALA A 119 -19.34 -2.09 -19.95
CA ALA A 119 -20.76 -1.72 -19.92
C ALA A 119 -21.58 -2.50 -20.95
N ARG A 120 -21.06 -2.65 -22.18
CA ARG A 120 -21.70 -3.45 -23.23
C ARG A 120 -21.89 -4.90 -22.78
N LYS A 121 -20.86 -5.52 -22.20
CA LYS A 121 -20.96 -6.90 -21.68
C LYS A 121 -22.01 -7.04 -20.58
N ILE A 122 -22.12 -6.06 -19.69
CA ILE A 122 -23.16 -6.02 -18.66
C ILE A 122 -24.55 -5.94 -19.30
N GLN A 123 -24.74 -5.05 -20.28
CA GLN A 123 -26.01 -4.87 -20.97
C GLN A 123 -26.45 -6.13 -21.73
N ASP A 124 -25.52 -6.78 -22.44
CA ASP A 124 -25.77 -8.01 -23.20
C ASP A 124 -26.17 -9.19 -22.29
N ASN A 125 -25.73 -9.18 -21.03
CA ASN A 125 -25.93 -10.28 -20.08
C ASN A 125 -26.84 -9.92 -18.90
N LYS A 126 -27.51 -8.77 -18.92
CA LYS A 126 -28.32 -8.22 -17.81
C LYS A 126 -29.35 -9.20 -17.21
N ALA A 127 -29.90 -10.08 -18.03
CA ALA A 127 -30.91 -11.05 -17.61
C ALA A 127 -30.31 -12.24 -16.84
N GLN A 128 -29.03 -12.51 -17.04
CA GLN A 128 -28.29 -13.63 -16.45
C GLN A 128 -27.53 -13.21 -15.19
N ILE A 129 -27.17 -11.93 -15.08
CA ILE A 129 -26.48 -11.41 -13.90
C ILE A 129 -27.45 -11.39 -12.71
N ALA A 130 -27.16 -12.25 -11.73
CA ALA A 130 -27.90 -12.42 -10.49
C ALA A 130 -27.22 -11.65 -9.33
N ASN A 131 -27.62 -11.94 -8.10
CA ASN A 131 -26.99 -11.38 -6.90
C ASN A 131 -25.62 -12.00 -6.60
N GLU A 132 -25.32 -13.17 -7.17
CA GLU A 132 -24.01 -13.81 -7.08
C GLU A 132 -23.08 -13.29 -8.19
N GLU A 133 -21.78 -13.38 -7.96
CA GLU A 133 -20.74 -12.97 -8.91
C GLU A 133 -20.79 -13.82 -10.19
N MET A 134 -21.04 -13.16 -11.32
CA MET A 134 -20.88 -13.74 -12.64
C MET A 134 -19.50 -13.38 -13.20
N SER A 135 -18.68 -14.37 -13.54
CA SER A 135 -17.37 -14.14 -14.15
C SER A 135 -17.44 -14.01 -15.67
N PHE A 136 -16.67 -13.06 -16.19
CA PHE A 136 -16.42 -12.82 -17.60
C PHE A 136 -14.92 -12.95 -17.90
N PRO A 137 -14.44 -14.16 -18.25
CA PRO A 137 -13.05 -14.36 -18.67
C PRO A 137 -12.70 -13.53 -19.91
N CYS A 138 -11.51 -12.93 -19.92
CA CYS A 138 -11.00 -12.15 -21.04
C CYS A 138 -10.05 -13.01 -21.89
N ASP A 139 -10.66 -13.92 -22.66
CA ASP A 139 -10.00 -14.85 -23.60
C ASP A 139 -9.88 -14.28 -25.02
N GLU A 140 -9.44 -15.09 -25.99
CA GLU A 140 -9.22 -14.68 -27.38
C GLU A 140 -10.45 -14.09 -28.09
N SER A 141 -11.66 -14.46 -27.65
CA SER A 141 -12.93 -13.95 -28.19
C SER A 141 -13.31 -12.57 -27.66
N SER A 142 -12.60 -12.08 -26.65
CA SER A 142 -12.88 -10.79 -26.02
C SER A 142 -12.32 -9.62 -26.85
N PRO A 143 -12.91 -8.40 -26.73
CA PRO A 143 -12.36 -7.20 -27.34
C PRO A 143 -10.88 -7.01 -26.99
N GLU A 144 -10.07 -6.58 -27.96
CA GLU A 144 -8.61 -6.40 -27.79
C GLU A 144 -8.27 -5.53 -26.58
N ILE A 145 -9.06 -4.48 -26.32
CA ILE A 145 -8.84 -3.60 -25.17
C ILE A 145 -9.03 -4.33 -23.84
N LEU A 146 -9.99 -5.25 -23.72
CA LEU A 146 -10.16 -6.05 -22.50
C LEU A 146 -9.06 -7.11 -22.40
N LYS A 147 -8.74 -7.79 -23.51
CA LYS A 147 -7.66 -8.80 -23.56
C LYS A 147 -6.31 -8.22 -23.16
N LYS A 148 -6.04 -6.96 -23.52
CA LYS A 148 -4.79 -6.28 -23.18
C LYS A 148 -4.60 -6.12 -21.67
N TYR A 149 -5.66 -5.86 -20.92
CA TYR A 149 -5.57 -5.47 -19.51
C TYR A 149 -6.07 -6.52 -18.52
N LEU A 150 -7.14 -7.25 -18.83
CA LEU A 150 -7.86 -8.09 -17.89
C LEU A 150 -7.59 -9.58 -18.12
N LYS A 151 -7.54 -10.34 -17.02
CA LYS A 151 -7.71 -11.80 -17.02
C LYS A 151 -9.19 -12.14 -17.07
N GLU A 152 -9.96 -11.45 -16.26
CA GLU A 152 -11.41 -11.55 -16.17
C GLU A 152 -11.97 -10.31 -15.46
N PHE A 153 -13.28 -10.13 -15.50
CA PHE A 153 -14.00 -9.26 -14.58
C PHE A 153 -15.24 -9.99 -14.05
N LEU A 154 -15.67 -9.62 -12.85
CA LEU A 154 -16.85 -10.19 -12.20
C LEU A 154 -17.92 -9.11 -12.12
N VAL A 155 -19.18 -9.51 -12.27
CA VAL A 155 -20.33 -8.62 -12.12
C VAL A 155 -21.39 -9.30 -11.29
N CYS A 156 -21.94 -8.60 -10.31
CA CYS A 156 -23.13 -9.02 -9.57
C CYS A 156 -24.12 -7.87 -9.48
N ARG A 157 -25.38 -8.17 -9.13
CA ARG A 157 -26.37 -7.13 -8.85
C ARG A 157 -26.04 -6.45 -7.54
N ALA A 158 -25.88 -5.13 -7.61
CA ALA A 158 -25.59 -4.29 -6.48
C ALA A 158 -26.76 -4.32 -5.49
N GLN A 159 -26.49 -4.68 -4.23
CA GLN A 159 -27.49 -4.60 -3.15
C GLN A 159 -27.69 -3.15 -2.68
N CYS A 160 -26.72 -2.29 -2.96
CA CYS A 160 -26.77 -0.84 -2.77
C CYS A 160 -26.29 -0.14 -4.05
N LYS A 161 -26.90 0.99 -4.44
CA LYS A 161 -26.75 1.64 -5.76
C LYS A 161 -25.34 2.17 -6.14
N LYS A 162 -24.26 1.80 -5.43
CA LYS A 162 -23.03 2.62 -5.38
C LYS A 162 -21.69 1.88 -5.25
N ASN A 163 -21.51 0.63 -5.66
CA ASN A 163 -20.22 -0.05 -5.45
C ASN A 163 -19.53 -0.45 -6.77
N TRP A 164 -18.94 0.52 -7.46
CA TRP A 164 -17.68 0.27 -8.20
C TRP A 164 -16.54 0.20 -7.18
N ASP A 165 -16.70 -0.66 -6.17
CA ASP A 165 -15.79 -0.69 -5.04
C ASP A 165 -14.58 -1.55 -5.38
N ALA A 166 -13.43 -0.94 -5.21
CA ALA A 166 -12.15 -1.43 -5.67
C ALA A 166 -11.57 -2.42 -4.66
N GLU A 167 -12.34 -3.42 -4.21
CA GLU A 167 -11.80 -4.52 -3.41
C GLU A 167 -10.69 -5.30 -4.16
N ASN A 168 -10.53 -5.07 -5.46
CA ASN A 168 -9.42 -5.58 -6.27
C ASN A 168 -8.07 -4.89 -6.04
N PHE A 169 -7.98 -3.82 -5.24
CA PHE A 169 -6.68 -3.19 -4.95
C PHE A 169 -5.70 -4.07 -4.17
N LEU A 170 -6.16 -5.20 -3.63
CA LEU A 170 -5.34 -6.07 -2.78
C LEU A 170 -4.68 -7.25 -3.49
N PHE A 171 -4.99 -7.57 -4.76
CA PHE A 171 -4.56 -8.85 -5.32
C PHE A 171 -3.70 -8.76 -6.59
N ARG A 172 -2.38 -8.59 -6.35
CA ARG A 172 -1.31 -9.57 -6.70
C ARG A 172 0.05 -8.97 -7.13
N ARG A 173 0.23 -7.64 -7.19
CA ARG A 173 1.57 -7.04 -7.42
C ARG A 173 1.90 -5.74 -6.68
N LEU A 174 1.06 -5.28 -5.75
CA LEU A 174 1.37 -4.13 -4.86
C LEU A 174 1.97 -4.55 -3.51
N GLY A 175 2.55 -5.75 -3.45
CA GLY A 175 3.33 -6.16 -2.28
C GLY A 175 4.65 -5.41 -2.23
N THR A 176 5.15 -5.14 -1.04
CA THR A 176 6.52 -4.69 -0.84
C THR A 176 7.47 -5.76 -1.36
N SER A 177 8.50 -5.39 -2.13
CA SER A 177 9.56 -6.33 -2.51
C SER A 177 10.73 -6.30 -1.51
N ASP A 178 11.56 -7.34 -1.57
CA ASP A 178 12.83 -7.43 -0.83
C ASP A 178 13.76 -6.26 -1.22
N GLU A 179 13.85 -5.97 -2.52
CA GLU A 179 14.64 -4.87 -3.08
C GLU A 179 14.16 -3.49 -2.62
N GLU A 180 12.85 -3.24 -2.62
CA GLU A 180 12.27 -1.95 -2.21
C GLU A 180 12.63 -1.63 -0.75
N LEU A 181 12.49 -2.60 0.16
CA LEU A 181 12.85 -2.42 1.56
C LEU A 181 14.37 -2.30 1.77
N CYS A 182 15.17 -3.00 0.97
CA CYS A 182 16.63 -2.85 0.97
C CYS A 182 17.06 -1.41 0.63
N GLU A 183 16.41 -0.78 -0.34
CA GLU A 183 16.68 0.61 -0.72
C GLU A 183 16.31 1.61 0.37
N ILE A 184 15.22 1.36 1.10
CA ILE A 184 14.84 2.20 2.24
C ILE A 184 15.92 2.17 3.32
N ILE A 185 16.38 1.00 3.74
CA ILE A 185 17.45 0.90 4.73
C ILE A 185 18.74 1.54 4.22
N LYS A 186 19.09 1.38 2.92
CA LYS A 186 20.35 1.88 2.32
C LYS A 186 20.53 3.37 2.55
N ASN A 187 19.44 4.12 2.35
CA ASN A 187 19.45 5.57 2.39
C ASN A 187 19.36 6.15 3.81
N LYS A 188 19.14 5.28 4.81
CA LYS A 188 18.84 5.69 6.18
C LYS A 188 19.83 5.19 7.23
N ILE A 189 20.79 4.32 6.90
CA ILE A 189 21.83 3.86 7.84
C ILE A 189 22.54 5.08 8.46
N PRO A 190 22.27 5.43 9.73
CA PRO A 190 22.97 6.54 10.34
C PRO A 190 24.39 6.07 10.70
N CYS A 191 25.36 6.95 10.54
CA CYS A 191 26.51 6.94 11.44
C CYS A 191 25.94 6.99 12.87
N GLN A 192 26.35 6.05 13.74
CA GLN A 192 25.95 5.97 15.15
C GLN A 192 25.68 7.36 15.74
N THR A 193 24.42 7.65 16.10
CA THR A 193 24.11 8.94 16.73
C THR A 193 24.76 8.95 18.11
N LYS A 194 25.64 9.92 18.36
CA LYS A 194 26.31 10.05 19.66
C LYS A 194 25.28 10.22 20.79
N GLY A 195 25.44 9.46 21.85
CA GLY A 195 24.59 9.55 23.06
C GLY A 195 23.24 8.85 22.94
N VAL A 196 23.07 7.98 21.93
CA VAL A 196 21.92 7.09 21.78
C VAL A 196 22.36 5.66 22.12
N GLN A 197 21.57 4.98 22.95
CA GLN A 197 21.77 3.59 23.34
C GLN A 197 21.16 2.61 22.34
N GLU A 198 20.01 2.95 21.75
CA GLU A 198 19.35 2.13 20.74
C GLU A 198 18.88 2.95 19.53
N ASN A 199 19.02 2.38 18.34
CA ASN A 199 18.52 3.02 17.11
C ASN A 199 17.30 2.25 16.59
N TRP A 200 16.20 2.96 16.41
CA TRP A 200 14.96 2.41 15.89
C TRP A 200 14.67 2.99 14.50
N LEU A 201 14.11 2.17 13.62
CA LEU A 201 13.59 2.60 12.32
C LEU A 201 12.11 2.30 12.22
N LEU A 202 11.27 3.32 12.04
CA LEU A 202 9.86 3.15 11.73
C LEU A 202 9.63 3.43 10.25
N ILE A 203 9.15 2.42 9.52
CA ILE A 203 8.71 2.55 8.13
C ILE A 203 7.18 2.49 8.13
N TYR A 204 6.52 3.57 7.71
CA TYR A 204 5.06 3.63 7.73
C TYR A 204 4.48 3.85 6.34
N GLY A 205 3.34 3.19 6.09
CA GLY A 205 2.58 3.33 4.85
C GLY A 205 1.59 4.49 4.93
N GLY A 206 1.20 5.03 3.77
CA GLY A 206 0.10 5.99 3.65
C GLY A 206 -1.21 5.31 3.26
N SER A 207 -2.29 6.10 3.21
CA SER A 207 -3.60 5.67 2.67
C SER A 207 -3.63 5.67 1.13
N GLU A 208 -2.69 6.35 0.49
CA GLU A 208 -2.49 6.31 -0.96
C GLU A 208 -1.83 4.98 -1.36
N LEU A 209 -2.26 4.37 -2.45
CA LEU A 209 -1.79 3.03 -2.85
C LEU A 209 -0.29 2.97 -3.13
N SER A 210 0.32 4.06 -3.60
CA SER A 210 1.76 4.17 -3.89
C SER A 210 2.59 4.21 -2.60
N ARG A 211 1.90 4.47 -1.49
CA ARG A 211 2.42 4.54 -0.14
C ARG A 211 1.93 3.37 0.71
N MET A 212 0.94 2.62 0.23
CA MET A 212 0.52 1.39 0.87
C MET A 212 1.57 0.32 0.62
N PHE A 213 1.92 -0.36 1.69
CA PHE A 213 2.63 -1.61 1.60
C PHE A 213 1.89 -2.59 2.50
N ASP A 214 1.52 -3.72 1.92
CA ASP A 214 0.83 -4.79 2.63
C ASP A 214 1.78 -5.97 2.72
N ILE A 215 2.34 -6.16 3.91
CA ILE A 215 3.12 -7.34 4.25
C ILE A 215 2.25 -8.14 5.19
N PRO A 216 1.50 -9.10 4.66
CA PRO A 216 0.33 -9.63 5.37
C PRO A 216 0.70 -10.56 6.53
N TRP A 217 1.93 -11.07 6.59
CA TRP A 217 2.38 -11.98 7.65
C TRP A 217 3.91 -12.06 7.79
N VAL A 218 4.35 -12.53 8.96
CA VAL A 218 5.76 -12.63 9.37
C VAL A 218 6.58 -13.52 8.42
N GLU A 219 6.02 -14.64 7.99
CA GLU A 219 6.70 -15.60 7.13
C GLU A 219 7.04 -14.99 5.76
N LYS A 220 6.25 -14.02 5.29
CA LYS A 220 6.53 -13.32 4.04
C LYS A 220 7.74 -12.42 4.21
N ILE A 221 7.81 -11.63 5.29
CA ILE A 221 8.97 -10.76 5.52
C ILE A 221 10.22 -11.55 5.84
N ASP A 222 10.11 -12.68 6.54
CA ASP A 222 11.23 -13.59 6.80
C ASP A 222 11.83 -14.15 5.50
N SER A 223 11.01 -14.34 4.46
CA SER A 223 11.46 -14.79 3.14
C SER A 223 12.30 -13.75 2.38
N PHE A 224 12.39 -12.50 2.84
CA PHE A 224 13.15 -11.43 2.19
C PHE A 224 14.64 -11.53 2.57
N ILE A 225 15.35 -12.39 1.86
CA ILE A 225 16.74 -12.78 2.17
C ILE A 225 17.65 -11.55 2.20
N LYS A 226 17.58 -10.66 1.21
CA LYS A 226 18.50 -9.52 1.10
C LYS A 226 18.23 -8.49 2.19
N PHE A 227 16.96 -8.19 2.44
CA PHE A 227 16.50 -7.23 3.43
C PHE A 227 16.87 -7.70 4.83
N ASN A 228 16.59 -8.96 5.17
CA ASN A 228 16.92 -9.52 6.47
C ASN A 228 18.43 -9.61 6.71
N ALA A 229 19.22 -9.98 5.69
CA ALA A 229 20.68 -9.96 5.80
C ALA A 229 21.18 -8.54 6.09
N LYS A 230 20.64 -7.55 5.38
CA LYS A 230 21.02 -6.15 5.52
C LYS A 230 20.60 -5.55 6.86
N LEU A 231 19.40 -5.88 7.35
CA LEU A 231 18.89 -5.47 8.64
C LEU A 231 19.76 -6.01 9.78
N LYS A 232 20.16 -7.29 9.73
CA LYS A 232 21.07 -7.90 10.71
C LYS A 232 22.44 -7.21 10.79
N THR A 233 22.95 -6.72 9.67
CA THR A 233 24.22 -5.96 9.61
C THR A 233 24.07 -4.47 9.88
N SER A 234 22.84 -3.98 10.06
CA SER A 234 22.58 -2.57 10.31
C SER A 234 22.82 -2.19 11.78
N ASN A 235 22.84 -0.89 12.03
CA ASN A 235 22.92 -0.32 13.38
C ASN A 235 21.57 -0.22 14.08
N TYR A 236 20.48 -0.69 13.46
CA TYR A 236 19.16 -0.67 14.08
C TYR A 236 18.99 -1.86 15.03
N ASP A 237 18.47 -1.55 16.20
CA ASP A 237 18.10 -2.52 17.24
C ASP A 237 16.65 -2.97 17.06
N VAL A 238 15.81 -2.05 16.60
CA VAL A 238 14.39 -2.26 16.29
C VAL A 238 14.06 -1.68 14.92
N LEU A 239 13.26 -2.41 14.15
CA LEU A 239 12.61 -1.90 12.94
C LEU A 239 11.12 -2.22 13.01
N ALA A 240 10.26 -1.24 12.78
CA ALA A 240 8.82 -1.47 12.67
C ALA A 240 8.30 -1.14 11.27
N LEU A 241 7.48 -2.03 10.72
CA LEU A 241 6.75 -1.86 9.48
C LEU A 241 5.28 -1.60 9.81
N LEU A 242 4.85 -0.36 9.69
CA LEU A 242 3.52 0.11 10.05
C LEU A 242 2.65 0.19 8.78
N GLY A 243 2.16 -0.97 8.35
CA GLY A 243 1.28 -1.11 7.19
C GLY A 243 -0.16 -0.68 7.49
N PHE A 244 -1.01 -0.71 6.46
CA PHE A 244 -2.43 -0.34 6.59
C PHE A 244 -3.21 -1.34 7.48
N ARG A 245 -2.95 -2.65 7.32
CA ARG A 245 -3.67 -3.72 8.03
C ARG A 245 -2.81 -4.50 9.01
N THR A 246 -1.50 -4.48 8.82
CA THR A 246 -0.58 -5.34 9.59
C THR A 246 0.63 -4.54 10.00
N TRP A 247 0.93 -4.62 11.29
CA TRP A 247 2.09 -3.99 11.89
C TRP A 247 3.06 -5.09 12.28
N LEU A 248 4.30 -4.99 11.82
CA LEU A 248 5.34 -5.96 12.11
C LEU A 248 6.47 -5.24 12.84
N ARG A 249 7.06 -5.90 13.83
CA ARG A 249 8.25 -5.45 14.53
C ARG A 249 9.36 -6.47 14.31
N TRP A 250 10.54 -5.99 13.97
CA TRP A 250 11.76 -6.76 14.03
C TRP A 250 12.60 -6.26 15.20
N THR A 251 13.17 -7.18 15.97
CA THR A 251 14.23 -6.85 16.92
C THR A 251 15.47 -7.68 16.63
N LYS A 252 16.64 -7.12 16.92
CA LYS A 252 17.92 -7.83 16.71
C LYS A 252 18.03 -9.15 17.47
N LYS A 253 17.32 -9.25 18.60
CA LYS A 253 17.29 -10.44 19.47
C LYS A 253 16.29 -11.49 19.00
N ASN A 254 15.06 -11.08 18.66
CA ASN A 254 13.95 -12.01 18.48
C ASN A 254 13.54 -12.21 17.02
N GLY A 255 14.04 -11.41 16.08
CA GLY A 255 13.56 -11.46 14.70
C GLY A 255 12.22 -10.73 14.54
N TRP A 256 11.43 -11.15 13.55
CA TRP A 256 10.14 -10.56 13.22
C TRP A 256 9.01 -11.12 14.09
N GLU A 257 8.12 -10.23 14.50
CA GLU A 257 6.87 -10.56 15.18
C GLU A 257 5.76 -9.62 14.71
N LYS A 258 4.52 -10.09 14.85
CA LYS A 258 3.35 -9.26 14.59
C LYS A 258 3.06 -8.40 15.81
N ILE A 259 2.75 -7.14 15.59
CA ILE A 259 2.22 -6.25 16.62
C ILE A 259 0.69 -6.41 16.61
N GLU A 260 0.12 -6.79 17.74
CA GLU A 260 -1.32 -6.85 17.90
C GLU A 260 -1.86 -5.42 17.99
N THR A 261 -2.74 -5.07 17.05
CA THR A 261 -3.50 -3.81 17.07
C THR A 261 -4.92 -4.17 17.50
N GLU A 262 -5.42 -3.54 18.55
CA GLU A 262 -6.84 -3.64 18.96
C GLU A 262 -7.80 -3.12 17.88
#